data_AF-A0A1Q3BWM2-F1
#
_entry.id   AF-A0A1Q3BWM2-F1
#
_cell.length_a   1.000
_cell.length_b   1.000
_cell.length_c   1.000
_cell.angle_alpha   90.00
_cell.angle_beta   90.00
_cell.angle_gamma   90.00
#
_symmetry.space_group_name_H-M   'P 1'
#
loop_
_entity.id
_entity.type
_entity.pdbx_description
1 polymer ?
#
loop_
_entity_poly.entity_id
_entity_poly.type
_entity_poly.pdbx_seq_one_letter_code
_entity_poly.pdbx_strand_id
1 'polypeptide(L)'
;MTIFIQSLDYKLWDLIVDGPNLPTITLENGDVVSKPRNLYDDNDRKRVQINAKAKHIIICAINFNDFNIILSCVSAKEMWDRLEVTYEGTNQVKEAKVSMLVHEYEMFTMNENEDIKSMFSRFTNIINALQALDKTYSNKDLLGSLMTHELSMQKKDDDEEKEKKKKKIVALKSSQTEDSEDDDDDDDELSFITRKF
;
A
#
# COMPACT_ATOMS: atom_id res chain seq x y z
N MET A 1 -8.36 -13.26 -17.43
CA MET A 1 -7.81 -13.81 -18.68
C MET A 1 -6.76 -14.90 -18.43
N THR A 2 -5.93 -14.76 -17.39
CA THR A 2 -4.88 -15.72 -16.97
C THR A 2 -5.31 -17.19 -16.93
N ILE A 3 -6.37 -17.53 -16.18
CA ILE A 3 -6.85 -18.92 -16.03
C ILE A 3 -7.20 -19.54 -17.39
N PHE A 4 -7.82 -18.77 -18.28
CA PHE A 4 -8.20 -19.23 -19.61
C PHE A 4 -6.99 -19.46 -20.53
N ILE A 5 -5.98 -18.58 -20.49
CA ILE A 5 -4.76 -18.78 -21.28
C ILE A 5 -3.97 -19.99 -20.77
N GLN A 6 -3.85 -20.12 -19.45
CA GLN A 6 -3.16 -21.25 -18.81
C GLN A 6 -3.84 -22.59 -19.11
N SER A 7 -5.17 -22.63 -19.19
CA SER A 7 -5.90 -23.86 -19.53
C SER A 7 -5.72 -24.28 -20.99
N LEU A 8 -5.40 -23.36 -21.89
CA LEU A 8 -5.13 -23.66 -23.30
C LEU A 8 -3.70 -24.20 -23.52
N ASP A 9 -2.71 -23.54 -22.93
CA ASP A 9 -1.31 -23.96 -22.92
C ASP A 9 -0.54 -23.07 -21.93
N TYR A 10 0.05 -23.67 -20.89
CA TYR A 10 0.80 -22.92 -19.89
C TYR A 10 1.97 -22.13 -20.49
N LYS A 11 2.58 -22.63 -21.58
CA LYS A 11 3.67 -21.93 -22.28
C LYS A 11 3.23 -20.63 -22.95
N LEU A 12 1.94 -20.48 -23.26
CA LEU A 12 1.39 -19.19 -23.72
C LEU A 12 1.45 -18.16 -22.59
N TRP A 13 1.12 -18.58 -21.37
CA TRP A 13 1.15 -17.69 -20.21
C TRP A 13 2.57 -17.29 -19.85
N ASP A 14 3.52 -18.24 -19.80
CA ASP A 14 4.93 -17.96 -19.54
C ASP A 14 5.48 -16.92 -20.52
N LEU A 15 5.19 -17.06 -21.83
CA LEU A 15 5.62 -16.10 -22.85
C LEU A 15 4.99 -14.70 -22.66
N ILE A 16 3.75 -14.64 -22.18
CA ILE A 16 3.05 -13.38 -21.94
C ILE A 16 3.58 -12.68 -20.67
N VAL A 17 4.03 -13.41 -19.65
CA VAL A 17 4.48 -12.82 -18.38
C VAL A 17 5.97 -12.48 -18.41
N ASP A 18 6.81 -13.46 -18.77
CA ASP A 18 8.28 -13.34 -18.69
C ASP A 18 8.88 -12.53 -19.84
N GLY A 19 8.03 -12.18 -20.81
CA GLY A 19 8.37 -11.25 -21.87
C GLY A 19 8.86 -11.91 -23.13
N PRO A 20 8.80 -11.15 -24.24
CA PRO A 20 8.87 -11.76 -25.54
C PRO A 20 10.30 -12.17 -25.78
N ASN A 21 10.54 -13.48 -25.72
CA ASN A 21 11.73 -14.11 -26.26
C ASN A 21 11.66 -14.14 -27.81
N LEU A 22 11.27 -13.01 -28.43
CA LEU A 22 11.24 -12.89 -29.88
C LEU A 22 12.67 -13.06 -30.40
N PRO A 23 12.86 -13.74 -31.54
CA PRO A 23 14.19 -13.93 -32.11
C PRO A 23 14.90 -12.61 -32.36
N THR A 24 16.05 -12.40 -31.71
CA THR A 24 16.93 -11.25 -31.90
C THR A 24 18.33 -11.71 -32.31
N ILE A 25 19.10 -10.79 -32.88
CA ILE A 25 20.51 -10.96 -33.18
C ILE A 25 21.27 -9.76 -32.60
N THR A 26 22.44 -10.03 -32.02
CA THR A 26 23.37 -8.99 -31.57
C THR A 26 24.33 -8.69 -32.71
N LEU A 27 24.37 -7.43 -33.13
CA LEU A 27 25.26 -6.93 -34.17
C LEU A 27 26.67 -6.70 -33.59
N GLU A 28 27.68 -6.57 -34.45
CA GLU A 28 29.08 -6.35 -34.04
C GLU A 28 29.28 -5.06 -33.22
N ASN A 29 28.41 -4.08 -33.41
CA ASN A 29 28.40 -2.83 -32.65
C ASN A 29 27.73 -2.96 -31.26
N GLY A 30 27.23 -4.15 -30.90
CA GLY A 30 26.54 -4.43 -29.64
C GLY A 30 25.02 -4.21 -29.67
N ASP A 31 24.46 -3.68 -30.76
CA ASP A 31 23.03 -3.45 -30.87
C ASP A 31 22.24 -4.76 -30.99
N VAL A 32 21.10 -4.83 -30.31
CA VAL A 32 20.18 -5.98 -30.40
C VAL A 32 19.04 -5.62 -31.34
N VAL A 33 18.93 -6.32 -32.47
CA VAL A 33 17.89 -6.12 -33.47
C VAL A 33 17.07 -7.37 -33.70
N SER A 34 15.84 -7.21 -34.22
CA SER A 34 14.99 -8.34 -34.61
C SER A 34 15.69 -9.21 -35.64
N LYS A 35 15.76 -10.51 -35.38
CA LYS A 35 16.37 -11.47 -36.29
C LYS A 35 15.53 -11.53 -37.59
N PRO A 36 16.17 -11.50 -38.78
CA PRO A 36 15.47 -11.68 -40.05
C PRO A 36 14.81 -13.07 -40.16
N ARG A 37 13.58 -13.13 -40.70
CA ARG A 37 12.77 -14.37 -40.79
C ARG A 37 13.44 -15.50 -41.58
N ASN A 38 14.28 -15.18 -42.56
CA ASN A 38 15.03 -16.15 -43.35
C ASN A 38 16.12 -16.86 -42.54
N LEU A 39 16.54 -16.30 -41.41
CA LEU A 39 17.54 -16.88 -40.51
C LEU A 39 16.94 -17.64 -39.33
N TYR A 40 15.61 -17.77 -39.27
CA TYR A 40 14.93 -18.44 -38.17
C TYR A 40 15.20 -19.94 -38.17
N ASP A 41 15.67 -20.42 -37.02
CA ASP A 41 15.69 -21.85 -36.70
C ASP A 41 14.30 -22.34 -36.23
N ASP A 42 14.18 -23.63 -35.95
CA ASP A 42 12.91 -24.23 -35.53
C ASP A 42 12.42 -23.68 -34.19
N ASN A 43 13.34 -23.33 -33.28
CA ASN A 43 12.99 -22.76 -31.98
C ASN A 43 12.47 -21.32 -32.16
N ASP A 44 13.09 -20.52 -33.00
CA ASP A 44 12.65 -19.17 -33.37
C ASP A 44 11.22 -19.20 -33.91
N ARG A 45 10.96 -20.10 -34.86
CA ARG A 45 9.62 -20.28 -35.47
C ARG A 45 8.59 -20.66 -34.42
N LYS A 46 8.93 -21.58 -33.51
CA LYS A 46 8.06 -21.99 -32.40
C LYS A 46 7.72 -20.81 -31.47
N ARG A 47 8.70 -20.00 -31.09
CA ARG A 47 8.48 -18.81 -30.22
C ARG A 47 7.59 -17.78 -30.91
N VAL A 48 7.84 -17.50 -32.20
CA VAL A 48 7.00 -16.57 -32.98
C VAL A 48 5.58 -17.09 -33.14
N GLN A 49 5.39 -18.40 -33.33
CA GLN A 49 4.06 -19.01 -33.43
C GLN A 49 3.29 -18.91 -32.11
N ILE A 50 3.93 -19.19 -30.98
CA ILE A 50 3.31 -19.06 -29.64
C ILE A 50 2.93 -17.59 -29.39
N ASN A 51 3.84 -16.65 -29.68
CA ASN A 51 3.54 -15.22 -29.58
C ASN A 51 2.35 -14.81 -30.47
N ALA A 52 2.30 -15.27 -31.74
CA ALA A 52 1.19 -14.98 -32.63
C ALA A 52 -0.15 -15.54 -32.10
N LYS A 53 -0.14 -16.76 -31.55
CA LYS A 53 -1.32 -17.38 -30.92
C LYS A 53 -1.77 -16.59 -29.69
N ALA A 54 -0.84 -16.16 -28.84
CA ALA A 54 -1.12 -15.33 -27.68
C ALA A 54 -1.73 -13.97 -28.08
N LYS A 55 -1.15 -13.27 -29.08
CA LYS A 55 -1.71 -12.01 -29.61
C LYS A 55 -3.14 -12.21 -30.10
N HIS A 56 -3.40 -13.30 -30.84
CA HIS A 56 -4.73 -13.60 -31.35
C HIS A 56 -5.75 -13.79 -30.21
N ILE A 57 -5.40 -14.57 -29.18
CA ILE A 57 -6.26 -14.78 -28.01
C ILE A 57 -6.59 -13.45 -27.33
N ILE A 58 -5.60 -12.58 -27.11
CA ILE A 58 -5.80 -11.25 -26.50
C ILE A 58 -6.76 -10.42 -27.36
N ILE A 59 -6.53 -10.32 -28.68
CA ILE A 59 -7.38 -9.54 -29.60
C ILE A 59 -8.83 -10.05 -29.58
N CYS A 60 -9.03 -11.36 -29.54
CA CYS A 60 -10.37 -11.96 -29.50
C CYS A 60 -11.10 -11.74 -28.16
N ALA A 61 -10.36 -11.46 -27.08
CA ALA A 61 -10.93 -11.30 -25.75
C ALA A 61 -11.31 -9.84 -25.41
N ILE A 62 -10.89 -8.87 -26.22
CA ILE A 62 -11.08 -7.44 -25.93
C ILE A 62 -12.10 -6.78 -26.87
N ASN A 63 -12.61 -5.61 -26.47
CA ASN A 63 -13.52 -4.82 -27.31
C ASN A 63 -12.76 -3.83 -28.22
N PHE A 64 -13.49 -3.10 -29.07
CA PHE A 64 -12.91 -2.16 -30.02
C PHE A 64 -12.18 -0.97 -29.38
N ASN A 65 -12.64 -0.47 -28.23
CA ASN A 65 -11.98 0.64 -27.54
C ASN A 65 -10.59 0.22 -27.05
N ASP A 66 -10.49 -0.98 -26.51
CA ASP A 66 -9.25 -1.53 -25.98
C ASP A 66 -8.29 -1.94 -27.10
N PHE A 67 -8.82 -2.26 -28.28
CA PHE A 67 -8.01 -2.62 -29.44
C PHE A 67 -7.06 -1.49 -29.83
N ASN A 68 -7.52 -0.24 -29.76
CA ASN A 68 -6.69 0.93 -30.06
C ASN A 68 -5.51 1.08 -29.10
N ILE A 69 -5.66 0.63 -27.84
CA ILE A 69 -4.61 0.71 -26.81
C ILE A 69 -3.43 -0.20 -27.18
N ILE A 70 -3.74 -1.37 -27.74
CA ILE A 70 -2.75 -2.41 -28.02
C ILE A 70 -2.39 -2.57 -29.51
N LEU A 71 -2.97 -1.75 -30.38
CA LEU A 71 -2.81 -1.82 -31.84
C LEU A 71 -1.34 -1.75 -32.26
N SER A 72 -0.55 -0.89 -31.62
CA SER A 72 0.87 -0.70 -31.95
C SER A 72 1.82 -1.70 -31.28
N CYS A 73 1.31 -2.60 -30.44
CA CYS A 73 2.15 -3.54 -29.70
C CYS A 73 2.74 -4.64 -30.62
N VAL A 74 4.05 -4.85 -30.49
CA VAL A 74 4.80 -5.79 -31.32
C VAL A 74 4.60 -7.22 -30.83
N SER A 75 4.51 -7.41 -29.51
CA SER A 75 4.43 -8.73 -28.86
C SER A 75 3.17 -8.89 -28.00
N ALA A 76 2.83 -10.14 -27.67
CA ALA A 76 1.73 -10.44 -26.74
C ALA A 76 2.01 -9.91 -25.32
N LYS A 77 3.28 -9.96 -24.87
CA LYS A 77 3.72 -9.32 -23.61
C LYS A 77 3.38 -7.84 -23.62
N GLU A 78 3.78 -7.11 -24.66
CA GLU A 78 3.55 -5.67 -24.73
C GLU A 78 2.04 -5.34 -24.78
N MET A 79 1.23 -6.16 -25.45
CA MET A 79 -0.24 -6.04 -25.40
C MET A 79 -0.75 -6.23 -23.97
N TRP A 80 -0.28 -7.26 -23.28
CA TRP A 80 -0.65 -7.57 -21.90
C TRP A 80 -0.27 -6.45 -20.93
N ASP A 81 0.98 -5.97 -20.99
CA ASP A 81 1.49 -4.90 -20.12
C ASP A 81 0.71 -3.61 -20.29
N ARG A 82 0.32 -3.26 -21.53
CA ARG A 82 -0.53 -2.09 -21.77
C ARG A 82 -1.94 -2.26 -21.21
N LEU A 83 -2.52 -3.45 -21.34
CA LEU A 83 -3.83 -3.73 -20.75
C LEU A 83 -3.74 -3.66 -19.22
N GLU A 84 -2.70 -4.25 -18.62
CA GLU A 84 -2.46 -4.20 -17.19
C GLU A 84 -2.37 -2.75 -16.69
N VAL A 85 -1.54 -1.91 -17.33
CA VAL A 85 -1.43 -0.49 -17.00
C VAL A 85 -2.76 0.25 -17.16
N THR A 86 -3.54 -0.07 -18.19
CA THR A 86 -4.84 0.58 -18.44
C THR A 86 -5.86 0.26 -17.35
N TYR A 87 -5.95 -1.01 -16.94
CA TYR A 87 -7.04 -1.46 -16.06
C TYR A 87 -6.65 -1.52 -14.59
N GLU A 88 -5.42 -1.91 -14.29
CA GLU A 88 -4.93 -2.04 -12.92
C GLU A 88 -4.22 -0.76 -12.44
N GLY A 89 -3.78 0.07 -13.39
CA GLY A 89 -3.00 1.27 -13.15
C GLY A 89 -1.49 1.00 -13.17
N THR A 90 -0.70 2.06 -13.11
CA THR A 90 0.77 1.94 -13.03
C THR A 90 1.22 1.48 -11.65
N ASN A 91 2.46 1.02 -11.55
CA ASN A 91 3.07 0.65 -10.26
C ASN A 91 3.01 1.80 -9.24
N GLN A 92 3.21 3.06 -9.65
CA GLN A 92 3.10 4.20 -8.75
C GLN A 92 1.68 4.38 -8.20
N VAL A 93 0.66 4.17 -9.05
CA VAL A 93 -0.75 4.23 -8.61
C VAL A 93 -1.04 3.05 -7.66
N LYS A 94 -0.53 1.85 -7.95
CA LYS A 94 -0.64 0.69 -7.08
C LYS A 94 0.01 0.95 -5.71
N GLU A 95 1.23 1.51 -5.68
CA GLU A 95 1.95 1.87 -4.44
C GLU A 95 1.24 2.96 -3.63
N ALA A 96 0.68 3.97 -4.30
CA ALA A 96 -0.11 5.00 -3.65
C ALA A 96 -1.37 4.40 -3.00
N LYS A 97 -2.09 3.52 -3.72
CA LYS A 97 -3.25 2.79 -3.17
C LYS A 97 -2.87 1.93 -1.97
N VAL A 98 -1.74 1.21 -2.04
CA VAL A 98 -1.20 0.46 -0.90
C VAL A 98 -1.00 1.40 0.28
N SER A 99 -0.32 2.53 0.09
CA SER A 99 -0.04 3.48 1.17
C SER A 99 -1.31 4.02 1.82
N MET A 100 -2.34 4.33 1.01
CA MET A 100 -3.65 4.75 1.51
C MET A 100 -4.34 3.65 2.33
N LEU A 101 -4.35 2.41 1.83
CA LEU A 101 -4.99 1.28 2.51
C LEU A 101 -4.26 0.89 3.80
N VAL A 102 -2.93 0.99 3.83
CA VAL A 102 -2.13 0.79 5.04
C VAL A 102 -2.48 1.85 6.09
N HIS A 103 -2.58 3.11 5.68
CA HIS A 103 -3.00 4.17 6.58
C HIS A 103 -4.43 3.94 7.11
N GLU A 104 -5.35 3.53 6.25
CA GLU A 104 -6.73 3.19 6.66
C GLU A 104 -6.76 2.02 7.64
N TYR A 105 -5.93 1.00 7.42
CA TYR A 105 -5.74 -0.12 8.34
C TYR A 105 -5.16 0.33 9.69
N GLU A 106 -4.11 1.15 9.69
CA GLU A 106 -3.45 1.63 10.91
C GLU A 106 -4.36 2.54 11.74
N MET A 107 -5.20 3.33 11.08
CA MET A 107 -6.18 4.22 11.71
C MET A 107 -7.52 3.54 11.99
N PHE A 108 -7.64 2.23 11.71
CA PHE A 108 -8.92 1.54 11.77
C PHE A 108 -9.46 1.47 13.19
N THR A 109 -10.63 2.07 13.40
CA THR A 109 -11.40 1.96 14.64
C THR A 109 -12.84 1.55 14.34
N MET A 110 -13.49 0.95 15.34
CA MET A 110 -14.93 0.76 15.30
C MET A 110 -15.63 2.10 15.49
N ASN A 111 -16.70 2.34 14.72
CA ASN A 111 -17.44 3.60 14.83
C ASN A 111 -18.48 3.53 15.96
N GLU A 112 -18.86 4.68 16.52
CA GLU A 112 -19.76 4.78 17.70
C GLU A 112 -21.14 4.12 17.49
N ASN A 113 -21.64 4.07 16.25
CA ASN A 113 -22.97 3.55 15.89
C ASN A 113 -22.90 2.34 14.95
N GLU A 114 -21.77 1.65 14.94
CA GLU A 114 -21.55 0.50 14.09
C GLU A 114 -21.72 -0.81 14.87
N ASP A 115 -22.28 -1.84 14.24
CA ASP A 115 -22.32 -3.18 14.80
C ASP A 115 -21.05 -3.98 14.46
N ILE A 116 -20.74 -5.00 15.25
CA ILE A 116 -19.52 -5.81 15.10
C ILE A 116 -19.40 -6.45 13.71
N LYS A 117 -20.51 -6.86 13.09
CA LYS A 117 -20.49 -7.48 11.76
C LYS A 117 -20.13 -6.45 10.70
N SER A 118 -20.69 -5.25 10.78
CA SER A 118 -20.35 -4.13 9.89
C SER A 118 -18.87 -3.72 10.04
N MET A 119 -18.37 -3.63 11.27
CA MET A 119 -16.97 -3.34 11.55
C MET A 119 -16.04 -4.39 10.93
N PHE A 120 -16.33 -5.68 11.18
CA PHE A 120 -15.55 -6.78 10.64
C PHE A 120 -15.56 -6.79 9.10
N SER A 121 -16.68 -6.42 8.47
CA SER A 121 -16.77 -6.30 7.02
C SER A 121 -15.86 -5.20 6.48
N ARG A 122 -15.82 -4.01 7.11
CA ARG A 122 -14.90 -2.93 6.70
C ARG A 122 -13.44 -3.37 6.83
N PHE A 123 -13.09 -3.97 7.97
CA PHE A 123 -11.74 -4.49 8.20
C PHE A 123 -11.34 -5.53 7.13
N THR A 124 -12.22 -6.48 6.86
CA THR A 124 -12.00 -7.53 5.85
C THR A 124 -11.83 -6.93 4.45
N ASN A 125 -12.58 -5.87 4.12
CA ASN A 125 -12.42 -5.19 2.82
C ASN A 125 -11.03 -4.56 2.68
N ILE A 126 -10.50 -3.93 3.73
CA ILE A 126 -9.15 -3.34 3.72
C ILE A 126 -8.09 -4.44 3.52
N ILE A 127 -8.19 -5.55 4.27
CA ILE A 127 -7.26 -6.68 4.14
C ILE A 127 -7.32 -7.30 2.75
N ASN A 128 -8.52 -7.55 2.22
CA ASN A 128 -8.68 -8.11 0.88
C ASN A 128 -8.13 -7.19 -0.20
N ALA A 129 -8.32 -5.87 -0.07
CA ALA A 129 -7.79 -4.89 -1.00
C ALA A 129 -6.25 -4.84 -0.98
N LEU A 130 -5.64 -4.94 0.20
CA LEU A 130 -4.18 -5.04 0.35
C LEU A 130 -3.64 -6.34 -0.27
N GLN A 131 -4.31 -7.47 -0.02
CA GLN A 131 -3.95 -8.76 -0.62
C GLN A 131 -4.05 -8.76 -2.15
N ALA A 132 -5.08 -8.10 -2.71
CA ALA A 132 -5.25 -7.96 -4.15
C ALA A 132 -4.15 -7.12 -4.82
N LEU A 133 -3.38 -6.35 -4.03
CA LEU A 133 -2.21 -5.58 -4.48
C LEU A 133 -0.88 -6.29 -4.12
N ASP A 134 -0.94 -7.61 -3.93
CA ASP A 134 0.20 -8.47 -3.54
C ASP A 134 0.89 -8.07 -2.23
N LYS A 135 0.24 -7.24 -1.41
CA LYS A 135 0.67 -6.94 -0.04
C LYS A 135 0.00 -7.91 0.91
N THR A 136 0.70 -9.01 1.17
CA THR A 136 0.30 -9.95 2.21
C THR A 136 0.92 -9.53 3.54
N TYR A 137 0.06 -9.37 4.54
CA TYR A 137 0.50 -9.17 5.92
C TYR A 137 0.45 -10.51 6.64
N SER A 138 1.55 -10.92 7.26
CA SER A 138 1.47 -12.07 8.17
C SER A 138 0.73 -11.65 9.44
N ASN A 139 0.16 -12.62 10.17
CA ASN A 139 -0.42 -12.35 11.49
C ASN A 139 0.58 -11.67 12.45
N LYS A 140 1.90 -11.87 12.28
CA LYS A 140 2.91 -11.17 13.06
C LYS A 140 3.01 -9.70 12.71
N ASP A 141 2.92 -9.35 11.44
CA ASP A 141 2.99 -7.96 10.99
C ASP A 141 1.72 -7.21 11.40
N LEU A 142 0.56 -7.87 11.28
CA LEU A 142 -0.74 -7.37 11.78
C LEU A 142 -0.69 -7.13 13.30
N LEU A 143 -0.12 -8.07 14.06
CA LEU A 143 -0.01 -7.94 15.51
C LEU A 143 0.99 -6.84 15.91
N GLY A 144 2.09 -6.68 15.16
CA GLY A 144 3.08 -5.62 15.40
C GLY A 144 2.52 -4.22 15.19
N SER A 145 1.77 -4.00 14.09
CA SER A 145 1.07 -2.74 13.86
C SER A 145 -0.02 -2.49 14.91
N LEU A 146 -0.78 -3.53 15.29
CA LEU A 146 -1.80 -3.41 16.34
C LEU A 146 -1.20 -3.00 17.69
N MET A 147 -0.09 -3.62 18.10
CA MET A 147 0.60 -3.33 19.35
C MET A 147 1.18 -1.90 19.34
N THR A 148 1.73 -1.47 18.19
CA THR A 148 2.26 -0.11 18.02
C THR A 148 1.15 0.93 18.10
N HIS A 149 -0.01 0.63 17.50
CA HIS A 149 -1.19 1.49 17.57
C HIS A 149 -1.77 1.56 18.98
N GLU A 150 -1.89 0.43 19.70
CA GLU A 150 -2.33 0.38 21.10
C GLU A 150 -1.44 1.25 22.00
N LEU A 151 -0.12 1.13 21.86
CA LEU A 151 0.85 1.96 22.59
C LEU A 151 0.74 3.45 22.23
N SER A 152 0.38 3.78 20.98
CA SER A 152 0.15 5.16 20.55
C SER A 152 -1.16 5.74 21.10
N MET A 153 -2.21 4.93 21.19
CA MET A 153 -3.50 5.31 21.79
C MET A 153 -3.35 5.58 23.29
N GLN A 154 -2.66 4.69 24.02
CA GLN A 154 -2.37 4.88 25.45
C GLN A 154 -1.59 6.16 25.72
N LYS A 155 -0.61 6.52 24.86
CA LYS A 155 0.11 7.79 25.00
C LYS A 155 -0.79 9.02 24.85
N LYS A 156 -1.74 9.00 23.90
CA LYS A 156 -2.69 10.11 23.71
C LYS A 156 -3.61 10.27 24.93
N ASP A 157 -4.11 9.16 25.47
CA ASP A 157 -4.93 9.17 26.68
C ASP A 157 -4.15 9.69 27.89
N ASP A 158 -2.90 9.25 28.06
CA ASP A 158 -1.99 9.72 29.10
C ASP A 158 -1.71 11.22 28.99
N ASP A 159 -1.50 11.73 27.77
CA ASP A 159 -1.21 13.14 27.52
C ASP A 159 -2.46 14.01 27.74
N GLU A 160 -3.64 13.55 27.33
CA GLU A 160 -4.91 14.21 27.67
C GLU A 160 -5.17 14.25 29.18
N GLU A 161 -4.89 13.15 29.89
CA GLU A 161 -5.11 13.09 31.33
C GLU A 161 -4.13 14.02 32.08
N LYS A 162 -2.87 14.08 31.65
CA LYS A 162 -1.87 15.04 32.17
C LYS A 162 -2.29 16.49 31.91
N GLU A 163 -2.82 16.78 30.73
CA GLU A 163 -3.38 18.11 30.39
C GLU A 163 -4.54 18.49 31.33
N LYS A 164 -5.49 17.56 31.54
CA LYS A 164 -6.62 17.77 32.46
C LYS A 164 -6.15 17.98 33.91
N LYS A 165 -5.14 17.22 34.37
CA LYS A 165 -4.53 17.39 35.70
C LYS A 165 -3.83 18.74 35.84
N LYS A 166 -3.07 19.18 34.83
CA LYS A 166 -2.44 20.52 34.81
C LYS A 166 -3.48 21.63 34.90
N LYS A 167 -4.55 21.56 34.11
CA LYS A 167 -5.66 22.54 34.13
C LYS A 167 -6.34 22.61 35.50
N LYS A 168 -6.58 21.47 36.16
CA LYS A 168 -7.11 21.44 37.54
C LYS A 168 -6.17 22.06 38.57
N ILE A 169 -4.87 21.79 38.48
CA ILE A 169 -3.87 22.36 39.40
C ILE A 169 -3.80 23.89 39.26
N VAL A 170 -3.85 24.40 38.03
CA VAL A 170 -3.87 25.85 37.76
C VAL A 170 -5.14 26.50 38.35
N ALA A 171 -6.31 25.88 38.17
CA ALA A 171 -7.55 26.37 38.76
C ALA A 171 -7.52 26.36 40.30
N LEU A 172 -7.01 25.30 40.93
CA LEU A 172 -6.85 25.21 42.38
C LEU A 172 -5.90 26.28 42.94
N LYS A 173 -4.79 26.57 42.24
CA LYS A 173 -3.87 27.64 42.63
C LYS A 173 -4.50 29.02 42.49
N SER A 174 -5.29 29.24 41.45
CA SER A 174 -6.04 30.50 41.26
C SER A 174 -7.08 30.75 42.34
N SER A 175 -7.70 29.69 42.88
CA SER A 175 -8.67 29.80 43.98
C SER A 175 -8.02 29.89 45.37
N GLN A 176 -6.72 29.62 45.50
CA GLN A 176 -5.97 29.79 46.76
C GLN A 176 -5.32 31.18 46.89
N THR A 177 -5.45 32.04 45.89
CA THR A 177 -4.86 33.39 45.87
C THR A 177 -5.86 34.53 46.06
N GLU A 178 -7.10 34.25 46.48
CA GLU A 178 -8.12 35.29 46.74
C GLU A 178 -8.50 35.48 48.22
N ASP A 179 -7.81 34.84 49.17
CA ASP A 179 -7.96 35.15 50.61
C ASP A 179 -6.62 35.59 51.21
N SER A 180 -6.15 36.77 50.82
CA SER A 180 -5.41 37.71 51.69
C SER A 180 -5.12 39.00 50.91
N GLU A 181 -6.14 39.84 50.75
CA GLU A 181 -5.92 41.28 50.71
C GLU A 181 -6.20 41.79 52.13
N ASP A 182 -5.14 42.14 52.86
CA ASP A 182 -5.12 43.38 53.64
C ASP A 182 -3.67 43.66 54.08
N ASP A 183 -3.27 44.91 53.82
CA ASP A 183 -1.97 45.53 54.06
C ASP A 183 -1.50 45.38 55.52
N ASP A 184 -0.18 45.23 55.71
CA ASP A 184 0.62 46.13 56.55
C ASP A 184 2.10 45.71 56.58
N ASP A 185 2.96 46.73 56.43
CA ASP A 185 4.42 46.69 56.56
C ASP A 185 4.87 46.14 57.93
N ASP A 186 5.93 45.33 57.94
CA ASP A 186 7.17 45.56 58.72
C ASP A 186 7.99 44.27 58.91
N ASP A 187 9.31 44.48 58.93
CA ASP A 187 10.38 43.53 59.22
C ASP A 187 10.07 42.56 60.37
N ASP A 188 10.43 41.28 60.23
CA ASP A 188 11.53 40.69 61.03
C ASP A 188 11.63 39.16 60.90
N GLU A 189 12.87 38.71 61.07
CA GLU A 189 13.26 37.44 61.68
C GLU A 189 13.35 36.16 60.81
N LEU A 190 14.60 35.92 60.38
CA LEU A 190 15.29 34.63 60.38
C LEU A 190 14.56 33.49 61.13
N SER A 191 14.52 32.29 60.54
CA SER A 191 15.46 31.22 60.93
C SER A 191 15.18 29.84 60.31
N PHE A 192 16.27 29.32 59.73
CA PHE A 192 16.81 27.96 59.84
C PHE A 192 15.92 26.72 59.62
N ILE A 193 16.18 26.08 58.48
CA ILE A 193 16.72 24.71 58.35
C ILE A 193 16.60 23.80 59.59
N THR A 194 15.94 22.65 59.43
CA THR A 194 16.50 21.32 59.80
C THR A 194 15.73 20.24 59.03
N ARG A 195 16.23 19.70 57.91
CA ARG A 195 17.13 18.53 57.78
C ARG A 195 16.87 17.37 58.77
N LYS A 196 16.15 16.35 58.27
CA LYS A 196 16.30 14.89 58.45
C LYS A 196 16.26 14.32 59.89
N PHE A 197 15.28 13.45 60.17
CA PHE A 197 15.42 11.99 60.12
C PHE A 197 14.08 11.35 59.72
#